data_AF-A0A932KSA9-F1
#
_entry.id   AF-A0A932KSA9-F1
#
_cell.length_a   1.000
_cell.length_b   1.000
_cell.length_c   1.000
_cell.angle_alpha   90.00
_cell.angle_beta   90.00
_cell.angle_gamma   90.00
#
_symmetry.space_group_name_H-M   'P 1'
#
loop_
_entity.id
_entity.type
_entity.pdbx_description
1 polymer ?
#
loop_
_entity_poly.entity_id
_entity_poly.type
_entity_poly.pdbx_seq_one_letter_code
_entity_poly.pdbx_strand_id
1 'polypeptide(L)' 'MTSLLEEALEAVRRLPPDSQDEIARAMLALADDGEPRPVALSPEEQAAIARSKTAVARGEYATDDQVRAAWAKRGQ' A
#
# COMPACT_ATOMS: atom_id res chain seq x y z
N MET A 1 23.81 -14.81 -5.18
CA MET A 1 22.82 -14.93 -4.08
C MET A 1 23.52 -15.60 -2.90
N THR A 2 22.86 -15.89 -1.78
CA THR A 2 23.45 -16.81 -0.80
C THR A 2 23.46 -18.23 -1.39
N SER A 3 24.44 -19.05 -1.03
CA SER A 3 24.52 -20.43 -1.55
C SER A 3 23.25 -21.24 -1.27
N LEU A 4 22.62 -21.01 -0.11
CA LEU A 4 21.35 -21.66 0.26
C LEU A 4 20.18 -21.20 -0.63
N LEU A 5 20.11 -19.91 -0.99
CA LEU A 5 19.04 -19.40 -1.84
C LEU A 5 19.20 -19.87 -3.29
N GLU A 6 20.43 -20.07 -3.76
CA GLU A 6 20.71 -20.66 -5.08
C GLU A 6 20.26 -22.11 -5.15
N GLU A 7 20.59 -22.92 -4.13
CA GLU A 7 20.15 -24.32 -4.03
C GLU A 7 18.62 -24.43 -3.96
N ALA A 8 17.97 -23.57 -3.17
CA ALA A 8 16.51 -23.52 -3.08
C ALA A 8 15.87 -23.20 -4.43
N LEU A 9 16.43 -22.24 -5.19
CA LEU A 9 15.90 -21.87 -6.50
C LEU A 9 16.05 -23.03 -7.51
N GLU A 10 17.18 -23.74 -7.49
CA GLU A 10 17.40 -24.93 -8.32
C GLU A 10 16.43 -26.07 -7.97
N ALA A 11 16.09 -26.25 -6.70
CA ALA A 11 15.08 -27.21 -6.29
C ALA A 11 13.68 -26.82 -6.80
N VAL A 12 13.30 -25.54 -6.64
CA VAL A 12 12.00 -25.02 -7.10
C VAL A 12 11.85 -25.15 -8.62
N ARG A 13 12.90 -24.86 -9.40
CA ARG A 13 12.89 -24.97 -10.87
C ARG A 13 12.49 -26.35 -11.41
N ARG A 14 12.60 -27.40 -10.61
CA ARG A 14 12.24 -28.79 -10.99
C ARG A 14 10.79 -29.15 -10.67
N LEU A 15 10.05 -28.29 -9.97
CA LEU A 15 8.66 -28.51 -9.60
C LEU A 15 7.71 -28.19 -10.78
N PRO A 16 6.44 -28.63 -10.75
CA PRO A 16 5.43 -28.18 -11.70
C PRO A 16 5.23 -26.65 -11.65
N PRO A 17 4.83 -26.00 -12.77
CA PRO A 17 4.67 -24.55 -12.83
C PRO A 17 3.81 -23.96 -11.72
N ASP A 18 2.67 -24.60 -11.41
CA ASP A 18 1.76 -24.12 -10.36
C ASP A 18 2.42 -24.06 -8.98
N SER A 19 3.24 -25.06 -8.64
CA SER A 19 4.01 -25.09 -7.39
C SER A 19 5.16 -24.07 -7.38
N GLN A 20 5.78 -23.82 -8.53
CA GLN A 20 6.79 -22.76 -8.64
C GLN A 20 6.18 -21.39 -8.35
N ASP A 21 5.02 -21.11 -8.94
CA ASP A 21 4.29 -19.85 -8.77
C ASP A 21 3.82 -19.66 -7.32
N GLU A 22 3.35 -20.71 -6.66
CA GLU A 22 2.94 -20.66 -5.25
C GLU A 22 4.12 -20.28 -4.34
N ILE A 23 5.28 -20.92 -4.53
CA ILE A 23 6.50 -20.62 -3.77
C ILE A 23 6.99 -19.20 -4.09
N ALA A 24 6.94 -18.78 -5.36
CA ALA A 24 7.33 -17.43 -5.75
C ALA A 24 6.45 -16.36 -5.07
N ARG A 25 5.13 -16.56 -4.98
CA ARG A 25 4.24 -15.64 -4.25
C ARG A 25 4.59 -15.55 -2.78
N ALA A 26 4.90 -16.68 -2.13
CA ALA A 26 5.32 -16.68 -0.73
C ALA A 26 6.66 -15.95 -0.51
N MET A 27 7.65 -16.18 -1.39
CA MET A 27 8.92 -15.46 -1.35
C MET A 27 8.74 -13.95 -1.56
N LEU A 28 7.89 -13.55 -2.50
CA LEU A 28 7.56 -12.14 -2.73
C LEU A 28 6.88 -11.51 -1.52
N ALA A 29 5.93 -12.21 -0.89
CA ALA A 29 5.26 -11.73 0.32
C ALA A 29 6.19 -11.62 1.54
N LEU A 30 7.25 -12.43 1.60
CA LEU A 30 8.28 -12.35 2.63
C LEU A 30 9.32 -11.26 2.33
N ALA A 31 9.56 -10.96 1.05
CA ALA A 31 10.53 -9.96 0.61
C ALA A 31 9.95 -8.54 0.55
N ASP A 32 8.64 -8.42 0.32
CA ASP A 32 7.88 -7.21 0.60
C ASP A 32 7.73 -7.18 2.13
N ASP A 33 8.50 -6.33 2.82
CA ASP A 33 8.73 -6.25 4.28
C ASP A 33 7.44 -5.96 5.13
N GLY A 34 6.27 -6.41 4.68
CA GLY A 34 4.95 -6.12 5.24
C GLY A 34 4.42 -4.73 4.93
N GLU A 35 5.26 -3.84 4.40
CA GLU A 35 4.88 -2.46 4.08
C GLU A 35 4.49 -2.35 2.61
N PRO A 36 3.21 -2.07 2.29
CA PRO A 36 2.83 -1.79 0.91
C PRO A 36 3.70 -0.66 0.37
N ARG A 37 4.25 -0.87 -0.83
CA ARG A 37 5.08 0.13 -1.51
C ARG A 37 4.41 1.51 -1.42
N PRO A 38 5.09 2.54 -0.90
CA PRO A 38 4.49 3.86 -0.74
C PRO A 38 3.89 4.34 -2.06
N VAL A 39 2.61 4.71 -2.03
CA VAL A 39 1.95 5.29 -3.21
C VAL A 39 2.61 6.63 -3.48
N ALA A 40 3.21 6.77 -4.67
CA ALA A 40 3.80 8.01 -5.11
C ALA A 40 2.69 9.03 -5.40
N LEU A 41 2.60 10.08 -4.57
CA LEU A 41 1.63 11.15 -4.74
C LEU A 41 2.04 12.09 -5.87
N SER A 42 1.08 12.48 -6.70
CA SER A 42 1.26 13.56 -7.67
C SER A 42 1.54 14.91 -6.95
N PRO A 43 2.13 15.90 -7.66
CA PRO A 43 2.35 17.23 -7.07
C PRO A 43 1.06 17.88 -6.55
N GLU A 44 -0.08 17.63 -7.21
CA GLU A 44 -1.38 18.15 -6.79
C GLU A 44 -1.84 17.53 -5.46
N GLU A 45 -1.72 16.22 -5.32
CA GLU A 45 -2.09 15.49 -4.10
C GLU A 45 -1.19 15.90 -2.92
N GLN A 46 0.12 16.07 -3.16
CA GLN A 46 1.04 16.57 -2.15
C GLN A 46 0.64 17.98 -1.69
N ALA A 47 0.28 18.86 -2.62
CA ALA A 47 -0.19 20.20 -2.31
C ALA A 47 -1.53 20.18 -1.55
N ALA A 48 -2.45 19.26 -1.87
CA ALA A 48 -3.70 19.09 -1.16
C ALA A 48 -3.48 18.67 0.30
N ILE A 49 -2.58 17.71 0.54
CA ILE A 49 -2.20 17.28 1.90
C ILE A 49 -1.55 18.43 2.67
N ALA A 50 -0.66 19.20 2.03
CA ALA A 50 -0.01 20.35 2.67
C ALA A 50 -1.03 21.41 3.12
N ARG A 51 -2.04 21.70 2.29
CA ARG A 51 -3.16 22.58 2.65
C ARG A 51 -3.94 22.01 3.84
N SER A 52 -4.30 20.73 3.80
CA SER A 52 -5.03 20.07 4.89
C SER A 52 -4.27 20.11 6.23
N LYS A 53 -2.95 19.87 6.21
CA LYS A 53 -2.11 19.93 7.42
C LYS A 53 -2.05 21.35 8.00
N THR A 54 -2.04 22.36 7.13
CA THR A 54 -2.07 23.76 7.56
C THR A 54 -3.40 24.12 8.23
N ALA A 55 -4.52 23.66 7.68
CA ALA A 55 -5.85 23.83 8.28
C ALA A 55 -5.95 23.17 9.66
N VAL A 56 -5.45 21.93 9.79
CA VAL A 56 -5.36 21.20 11.06
C VAL A 56 -4.58 21.97 12.12
N ALA A 57 -3.43 22.54 11.77
CA ALA A 57 -2.62 23.35 12.70
C ALA A 57 -3.35 24.62 13.18
N ARG A 58 -4.34 25.10 12.42
CA ARG A 58 -5.19 26.25 12.77
C ARG A 58 -6.49 25.85 13.48
N GLY A 59 -6.73 24.54 13.66
CA GLY A 59 -8.00 24.03 14.20
C GLY A 59 -9.18 24.15 13.23
N GLU A 60 -8.93 24.34 11.94
CA GLU A 60 -9.95 24.46 10.90
C GLU A 60 -10.45 23.05 10.51
N TYR A 61 -11.37 22.52 11.32
CA TYR A 61 -12.07 21.26 11.04
C TYR A 61 -13.47 21.53 10.51
N ALA A 62 -13.99 20.58 9.73
CA ALA A 62 -15.41 20.55 9.43
C ALA A 62 -16.22 20.33 10.73
N THR A 63 -17.34 21.02 10.86
CA THR A 63 -18.29 20.77 11.95
C THR A 63 -19.06 19.48 11.71
N ASP A 64 -19.64 18.91 12.76
CA ASP A 64 -20.46 17.71 12.65
C ASP A 64 -21.60 17.88 11.65
N ASP A 65 -22.20 19.06 11.58
CA ASP A 65 -23.28 19.40 10.65
C ASP A 65 -22.80 19.37 9.19
N GLN A 66 -21.61 19.92 8.93
CA GLN A 66 -20.98 19.91 7.61
C GLN A 66 -20.61 18.49 7.19
N VAL A 67 -20.12 17.67 8.13
CA VAL A 67 -19.84 16.25 7.90
C VAL A 67 -21.14 15.54 7.54
N ARG A 68 -22.21 15.64 8.36
CA ARG A 68 -23.50 14.99 8.08
C ARG A 68 -24.09 15.39 6.72
N ALA A 69 -24.00 16.66 6.36
CA ALA A 69 -24.44 17.14 5.04
C ALA A 69 -23.63 16.52 3.88
N ALA A 70 -22.32 16.35 4.05
CA ALA A 70 -21.46 15.72 3.06
C ALA A 70 -21.81 14.22 2.85
N TRP A 71 -22.12 13.50 3.92
CA TRP A 71 -22.57 12.10 3.86
C TRP A 71 -23.95 11.98 3.19
N ALA A 72 -24.92 12.82 3.58
CA ALA A 72 -26.26 12.83 2.99
C ALA A 72 -26.23 13.08 1.46
N LYS A 73 -25.28 13.88 0.97
CA LYS A 73 -25.09 14.13 -0.47
C LYS A 73 -24.59 12.90 -1.24
N ARG A 74 -23.94 11.93 -0.58
CA ARG A 74 -23.36 10.73 -1.22
C ARG A 74 -24.21 9.47 -1.09
N GLY A 75 -25.41 9.56 -0.52
CA GLY A 75 -26.41 8.48 -0.56
C GLY A 75 -26.03 7.22 0.20
N GLN A 76 -25.31 7.33 1.31
CA GLN A 76 -25.09 6.25 2.28
C GLN A 76 -25.88 6.55 3.55
#